data_AF-A0AAN5TJH2-F1
#
_entry.id   AF-A0AAN5TJH2-F1
#
_cell.length_a   1.000
_cell.length_b   1.000
_cell.length_c   1.000
_cell.angle_alpha   90.00
_cell.angle_beta   90.00
_cell.angle_gamma   90.00
#
_symmetry.space_group_name_H-M   'P 1'
#
loop_
_entity.id
_entity.type
_entity.pdbx_description
1 polymer ?
#
loop_
_entity_poly.entity_id
_entity_poly.type
_entity_poly.pdbx_seq_one_letter_code
_entity_poly.pdbx_strand_id
1 'polypeptide(L)'
;MPSIRKHRSFISLSRRKRRQKVIQLKNRLRNTRHIYGGIFYDECDIDQYYNSKDYIWNWSDIYFLGLQPDVLWNAEIITTQTAFNDVVGSLAFEEAYSLLNTHQREEEFRLDTMQRDSPRHLTRYAIFNGLTFSEYLSKREQEIALNTPIQIYSEYRYLPGYSYGIGLKMIVDAPALNVDVIEAVIRDFRRRGESEWQSNVVISTPSQL
;
A
#
# COMPACT_ATOMS: atom_id res chain seq x y z
N MET A 1 -10.55 32.41 8.21
CA MET A 1 -10.20 31.37 7.20
C MET A 1 -8.80 30.86 7.53
N PRO A 2 -8.64 29.66 8.11
CA PRO A 2 -7.32 29.07 8.28
C PRO A 2 -6.74 28.86 6.89
N SER A 3 -5.53 29.38 6.63
CA SER A 3 -4.87 29.15 5.35
C SER A 3 -4.60 27.66 5.20
N ILE A 4 -5.09 27.08 4.11
CA ILE A 4 -4.76 25.69 3.73
C ILE A 4 -3.23 25.64 3.63
N ARG A 5 -2.58 24.95 4.58
CA ARG A 5 -1.13 24.77 4.56
C ARG A 5 -0.81 24.05 3.26
N LYS A 6 -0.12 24.73 2.34
CA LYS A 6 0.37 24.11 1.10
C LYS A 6 1.16 22.85 1.45
N HIS A 7 0.71 21.71 0.92
CA HIS A 7 1.42 20.44 1.03
C HIS A 7 2.86 20.63 0.54
N ARG A 8 3.85 20.34 1.39
CA ARG A 8 5.27 20.41 1.05
C ARG A 8 5.87 19.03 1.19
N SER A 9 6.49 18.55 0.12
CA SER A 9 7.19 17.28 0.15
C SER A 9 8.39 17.34 1.08
N PHE A 10 8.75 16.20 1.66
CA PHE A 10 9.88 16.10 2.58
C PHE A 10 11.19 16.56 1.93
N ILE A 11 11.40 16.18 0.67
CA ILE A 11 12.60 16.54 -0.09
C ILE A 11 12.73 18.05 -0.31
N SER A 12 11.62 18.80 -0.36
CA SER A 12 11.63 20.26 -0.52
C SER A 12 11.90 21.01 0.79
N LEU A 13 12.04 20.31 1.92
CA LEU A 13 12.39 20.91 3.19
C LEU A 13 13.90 21.22 3.25
N SER A 14 14.27 22.26 3.99
CA SER A 14 15.68 22.51 4.27
C SER A 14 16.30 21.35 5.05
N ARG A 15 17.60 21.11 4.86
CA ARG A 15 18.36 20.07 5.56
C ARG A 15 18.12 20.09 7.08
N ARG A 16 18.07 21.27 7.70
CA ARG A 16 17.77 21.44 9.14
C ARG A 16 16.40 20.86 9.51
N LYS A 17 15.35 21.14 8.72
CA LYS A 17 13.99 20.62 8.96
C LYS A 17 13.92 19.11 8.73
N ARG A 18 14.61 18.59 7.71
CA ARG A 18 14.72 17.14 7.48
C ARG A 18 15.37 16.43 8.67
N ARG A 19 16.52 16.92 9.16
CA ARG A 19 17.19 16.39 10.36
C ARG A 19 16.31 16.41 11.61
N GLN A 20 15.49 17.45 11.79
CA GLN A 20 14.56 17.51 12.91
C GLN A 20 13.54 16.35 12.87
N LYS A 21 12.98 16.04 11.69
CA LYS A 21 12.08 14.90 11.51
C LYS A 21 12.81 13.56 11.73
N VAL A 22 14.05 13.42 11.26
CA VAL A 22 14.90 12.25 11.53
C VAL A 22 15.10 12.05 13.03
N ILE A 23 15.38 13.10 13.80
CA ILE A 23 15.53 13.03 15.26
C ILE A 23 14.22 12.61 15.93
N GLN A 24 13.08 13.15 15.48
CA GLN A 24 11.76 12.74 15.98
C GLN A 24 11.51 11.25 15.78
N LEU A 25 11.77 10.74 14.57
CA LEU A 25 11.64 9.31 14.28
C LEU A 25 12.63 8.48 15.11
N LYS A 26 13.89 8.89 15.22
CA LYS A 26 14.90 8.21 16.04
C LYS A 26 14.46 8.07 17.50
N ASN A 27 13.88 9.11 18.08
CA ASN A 27 13.34 9.07 19.44
C ASN A 27 12.15 8.12 19.54
N ARG A 28 11.26 8.13 18.54
CA ARG A 28 10.11 7.21 18.48
C ARG A 28 10.59 5.75 18.45
N LEU A 29 11.51 5.41 17.53
CA LEU A 29 12.11 4.08 17.43
C LEU A 29 12.75 3.62 18.74
N ARG A 30 13.44 4.53 19.45
CA ARG A 30 14.02 4.20 20.76
C ARG A 30 12.94 3.84 21.79
N ASN A 31 11.84 4.59 21.82
CA ASN A 31 10.76 4.38 22.79
C ASN A 31 9.94 3.13 22.48
N THR A 32 9.79 2.80 21.19
CA THR A 32 8.99 1.65 20.73
C THR A 32 9.83 0.42 20.39
N ARG A 33 11.11 0.41 20.76
CA ARG A 33 12.06 -0.67 20.45
C ARG A 33 11.60 -2.04 20.92
N HIS A 34 10.93 -2.10 22.07
CA HIS A 34 10.40 -3.34 22.64
C HIS A 34 9.24 -3.95 21.83
N ILE A 35 8.62 -3.15 20.95
CA ILE A 35 7.52 -3.55 20.08
C ILE A 35 8.05 -3.93 18.69
N TYR A 36 8.86 -3.06 18.07
CA TYR A 36 9.23 -3.16 16.65
C TYR A 36 10.70 -3.54 16.37
N GLY A 37 11.46 -3.98 17.38
CA GLY A 37 12.89 -4.29 17.23
C GLY A 37 13.82 -3.06 17.11
N GLY A 38 13.26 -1.88 16.79
CA GLY A 38 13.95 -0.59 16.76
C GLY A 38 14.52 -0.18 15.40
N ILE A 39 14.24 -0.95 14.34
CA ILE A 39 14.67 -0.65 12.96
C ILE A 39 13.64 0.21 12.24
N PHE A 40 12.36 -0.04 12.47
CA PHE A 40 11.23 0.67 11.88
C PHE A 40 10.16 0.99 12.92
N TYR A 41 9.26 1.88 12.54
CA TYR A 41 8.05 2.21 13.27
C TYR A 41 6.87 2.02 12.33
N ASP A 42 5.88 1.25 12.77
CA ASP A 42 4.63 1.01 12.04
C ASP A 42 3.54 1.95 12.56
N GLU A 43 2.76 2.54 11.65
CA GLU A 43 1.60 3.37 12.01
C GLU A 43 0.31 2.56 12.19
N CYS A 44 0.25 1.34 11.64
CA CYS A 44 -0.95 0.51 11.54
C CYS A 44 -1.21 -0.43 12.74
N ASP A 45 -0.55 -0.20 13.88
CA ASP A 45 -0.66 -0.98 15.12
C ASP A 45 -0.41 -2.50 14.96
N ILE A 46 0.85 -2.89 15.15
CA ILE A 46 1.31 -4.29 15.01
C ILE A 46 0.57 -5.28 15.93
N ASP A 47 0.02 -4.80 17.05
CA ASP A 47 -0.68 -5.64 18.01
C ASP A 47 -1.96 -6.24 17.40
N GLN A 48 -2.57 -5.55 16.44
CA GLN A 48 -3.74 -6.06 15.72
C GLN A 48 -3.40 -7.33 14.92
N TYR A 49 -2.19 -7.41 14.37
CA TYR A 49 -1.73 -8.53 13.54
C TYR A 49 -1.25 -9.72 14.39
N TYR A 50 -0.62 -9.48 15.54
CA TYR A 50 -0.19 -10.58 16.43
C TYR A 50 -1.33 -11.27 17.18
N ASN A 51 -2.38 -10.53 17.51
CA ASN A 51 -3.45 -11.03 18.37
C ASN A 51 -4.58 -11.73 17.60
N SER A 52 -4.58 -11.66 16.26
CA SER A 52 -5.58 -12.33 15.42
C SER A 52 -4.96 -13.51 14.69
N LYS A 53 -5.28 -14.74 15.13
CA LYS A 53 -4.76 -15.97 14.52
C LYS A 53 -5.15 -16.16 13.05
N ASP A 54 -6.23 -15.52 12.63
CA ASP A 54 -6.79 -15.65 11.28
C ASP A 54 -6.41 -14.47 10.37
N TYR A 55 -5.67 -13.48 10.89
CA TYR A 55 -5.29 -12.30 10.12
C TYR A 55 -3.88 -12.44 9.55
N ILE A 56 -3.77 -12.45 8.22
CA ILE A 56 -2.49 -12.45 7.52
C ILE A 56 -2.03 -11.01 7.36
N TRP A 57 -0.92 -10.65 8.00
CA TRP A 57 -0.31 -9.35 7.81
C TRP A 57 0.31 -9.25 6.41
N ASN A 58 -0.31 -8.52 5.50
CA ASN A 58 0.11 -8.50 4.09
C ASN A 58 0.43 -7.09 3.55
N TRP A 59 0.20 -6.05 4.34
CA TRP A 59 0.54 -4.65 4.05
C TRP A 59 0.84 -3.86 5.34
N SER A 60 1.67 -2.82 5.26
CA SER A 60 1.89 -1.86 6.36
C SER A 60 2.53 -0.57 5.84
N ASP A 61 2.20 0.55 6.49
CA ASP A 61 2.92 1.81 6.34
C ASP A 61 3.97 1.95 7.45
N ILE A 62 5.24 1.91 7.04
CA ILE A 62 6.39 1.93 7.96
C ILE A 62 7.28 3.14 7.75
N TYR A 63 7.92 3.57 8.84
CA TYR A 63 8.94 4.60 8.83
C TYR A 63 10.27 4.05 9.32
N PHE A 64 11.35 4.34 8.61
CA PHE A 64 12.70 3.97 9.04
C PHE A 64 13.74 5.02 8.64
N LEU A 65 14.86 5.02 9.35
CA LEU A 65 15.96 5.97 9.11
C LEU A 65 16.75 5.60 7.86
N GLY A 66 17.16 6.60 7.08
CA GLY A 66 18.05 6.38 5.94
C GLY A 66 19.53 6.24 6.34
N LEU A 67 20.39 5.96 5.36
CA LEU A 67 21.85 5.94 5.55
C LEU A 67 22.39 7.35 5.84
N GLN A 68 21.78 8.38 5.24
CA GLN A 68 22.14 9.77 5.47
C GLN A 68 21.42 10.35 6.70
N PRO A 69 22.07 11.25 7.46
CA PRO A 69 21.53 11.77 8.74
C PRO A 69 20.34 12.72 8.59
N ASP A 70 19.95 13.08 7.36
CA ASP A 70 18.78 13.88 7.04
C ASP A 70 17.78 13.15 6.13
N VAL A 71 17.91 11.83 6.00
CA VAL A 71 16.99 10.97 5.27
C VAL A 71 16.19 10.11 6.25
N LEU A 72 14.89 10.05 6.03
CA LEU A 72 14.01 9.03 6.57
C LEU A 72 13.05 8.60 5.45
N TRP A 73 12.67 7.34 5.49
CA TRP A 73 11.78 6.71 4.53
C TRP A 73 10.39 6.59 5.13
N ASN A 74 9.39 6.82 4.28
CA ASN A 74 7.99 6.53 4.52
C ASN A 74 7.60 5.52 3.46
N ALA A 75 7.49 4.27 3.89
CA ALA A 75 7.40 3.14 3.00
C ALA A 75 6.08 2.41 3.17
N GLU A 76 5.37 2.23 2.06
CA GLU A 76 4.37 1.19 1.92
C GLU A 76 5.14 -0.12 1.68
N ILE A 77 4.95 -1.12 2.54
CA ILE A 77 5.45 -2.47 2.32
C ILE A 77 4.28 -3.43 2.13
N ILE A 78 4.32 -4.20 1.05
CA ILE A 78 3.28 -5.17 0.70
C ILE A 78 3.88 -6.50 0.29
N THR A 79 3.15 -7.58 0.53
CA THR A 79 3.49 -8.90 -0.02
C THR A 79 3.22 -8.94 -1.53
N THR A 80 3.83 -9.91 -2.21
CA THR A 80 3.56 -10.20 -3.62
C THR A 80 2.10 -10.56 -3.88
N GLN A 81 1.44 -11.24 -2.94
CA GLN A 81 0.01 -11.54 -3.05
C GLN A 81 -0.84 -10.27 -3.00
N THR A 82 -0.53 -9.34 -2.11
CA THR A 82 -1.20 -8.03 -2.06
C THR A 82 -0.99 -7.27 -3.38
N ALA A 83 0.25 -7.24 -3.88
CA ALA A 83 0.56 -6.58 -5.15
C ALA A 83 -0.19 -7.21 -6.35
N PHE A 84 -0.35 -8.53 -6.37
CA PHE A 84 -1.17 -9.23 -7.35
C PHE A 84 -2.63 -8.80 -7.26
N ASN A 85 -3.20 -8.82 -6.04
CA ASN A 85 -4.58 -8.44 -5.80
C ASN A 85 -4.84 -6.97 -6.20
N ASP A 86 -3.92 -6.06 -5.93
CA ASP A 86 -4.01 -4.65 -6.35
C ASP A 86 -4.12 -4.51 -7.87
N VAL A 87 -3.31 -5.29 -8.63
CA VAL A 87 -3.34 -5.29 -10.10
C VAL A 87 -4.66 -5.88 -10.60
N VAL A 88 -5.08 -7.02 -10.06
CA VAL A 88 -6.36 -7.67 -10.41
C VAL A 88 -7.53 -6.71 -10.16
N GLY A 89 -7.59 -6.13 -8.97
CA GLY A 89 -8.64 -5.19 -8.57
C GLY A 89 -8.65 -3.94 -9.44
N SER A 90 -7.48 -3.38 -9.75
CA SER A 90 -7.37 -2.22 -10.64
C SER A 90 -7.89 -2.52 -12.05
N LEU A 91 -7.51 -3.66 -12.63
CA LEU A 91 -7.99 -4.08 -13.95
C LEU A 91 -9.50 -4.30 -13.97
N ALA A 92 -10.02 -5.02 -12.97
CA ALA A 92 -11.45 -5.27 -12.84
C ALA A 92 -12.24 -3.96 -12.65
N PHE A 93 -11.71 -3.04 -11.85
CA PHE A 93 -12.31 -1.73 -11.60
C PHE A 93 -12.33 -0.86 -12.85
N GLU A 94 -11.21 -0.74 -13.55
CA GLU A 94 -11.13 0.05 -14.80
C GLU A 94 -12.11 -0.47 -15.85
N GLU A 95 -12.21 -1.79 -16.00
CA GLU A 95 -13.18 -2.43 -16.89
C GLU A 95 -14.62 -2.10 -16.46
N ALA A 96 -14.99 -2.38 -15.21
CA ALA A 96 -16.34 -2.14 -14.69
C ALA A 96 -16.73 -0.65 -14.79
N TYR A 97 -15.81 0.24 -14.44
CA TYR A 97 -15.97 1.68 -14.55
C TYR A 97 -16.21 2.10 -16.01
N SER A 98 -15.44 1.54 -16.95
CA SER A 98 -15.55 1.86 -18.37
C SER A 98 -16.91 1.50 -18.98
N LEU A 99 -17.56 0.44 -18.49
CA LEU A 99 -18.85 -0.06 -18.96
C LEU A 99 -20.04 0.82 -18.53
N LEU A 100 -19.92 1.53 -17.41
CA LEU A 100 -20.93 2.49 -16.98
C LEU A 100 -20.89 3.77 -17.82
N ASN A 101 -22.05 4.34 -18.11
CA ASN A 101 -22.12 5.68 -18.70
C ASN A 101 -21.86 6.77 -17.63
N THR A 102 -21.68 8.02 -18.06
CA THR A 102 -21.35 9.15 -17.16
C THR A 102 -22.32 9.29 -16.01
N HIS A 103 -23.63 9.27 -16.28
CA HIS A 103 -24.65 9.39 -15.24
C HIS A 103 -24.61 8.21 -14.26
N GLN A 104 -24.41 6.99 -14.77
CA GLN A 104 -24.27 5.80 -13.92
C GLN A 104 -23.01 5.86 -13.04
N ARG A 105 -21.91 6.41 -13.53
CA ARG A 105 -20.67 6.62 -12.73
C ARG A 105 -20.88 7.66 -11.66
N GLU A 106 -21.45 8.82 -12.01
CA GLU A 106 -21.78 9.87 -11.04
C GLU A 106 -22.73 9.33 -9.95
N GLU A 107 -23.70 8.53 -10.36
CA GLU A 107 -24.63 7.85 -9.46
C GLU A 107 -24.07 6.57 -8.82
N GLU A 108 -22.86 6.11 -9.11
CA GLU A 108 -22.21 5.03 -8.34
C GLU A 108 -21.26 5.64 -7.30
N PHE A 109 -20.48 6.66 -7.70
CA PHE A 109 -19.36 7.21 -6.92
C PHE A 109 -19.66 8.54 -6.20
N ARG A 110 -20.93 8.90 -5.99
CA ARG A 110 -21.30 10.12 -5.25
C ARG A 110 -20.89 10.02 -3.77
N LEU A 111 -20.22 11.05 -3.26
CA LEU A 111 -19.64 11.10 -1.90
C LEU A 111 -20.68 10.84 -0.79
N ASP A 112 -21.88 11.38 -0.94
CA ASP A 112 -22.99 11.28 0.03
C ASP A 112 -23.48 9.84 0.24
N THR A 113 -23.09 8.93 -0.67
CA THR A 113 -23.59 7.55 -0.75
C THR A 113 -22.52 6.48 -0.51
N MET A 114 -21.28 6.86 -0.16
CA MET A 114 -20.18 5.92 0.14
C MET A 114 -20.32 5.20 1.50
N GLN A 115 -21.47 5.31 2.18
CA GLN A 115 -21.75 4.51 3.37
C GLN A 115 -22.05 3.06 2.96
N ARG A 116 -21.44 2.10 3.65
CA ARG A 116 -21.48 0.66 3.35
C ARG A 116 -22.90 0.05 3.36
N ASP A 117 -23.84 0.70 4.03
CA ASP A 117 -25.25 0.29 4.10
C ASP A 117 -26.17 1.11 3.17
N SER A 118 -25.59 1.89 2.26
CA SER A 118 -26.34 2.70 1.29
C SER A 118 -27.04 1.82 0.24
N PRO A 119 -28.27 2.16 -0.21
CA PRO A 119 -29.03 1.41 -1.22
C PRO A 119 -28.31 1.13 -2.55
N ARG A 120 -27.19 1.81 -2.85
CA ARG A 120 -26.41 1.63 -4.09
C ARG A 120 -25.61 0.33 -4.15
N HIS A 121 -25.25 -0.27 -3.01
CA HIS A 121 -24.75 -1.65 -3.00
C HIS A 121 -25.79 -2.66 -3.53
N LEU A 122 -27.04 -2.23 -3.76
CA LEU A 122 -28.11 -3.00 -4.37
C LEU A 122 -28.49 -2.54 -5.78
N THR A 123 -27.90 -1.45 -6.31
CA THR A 123 -28.21 -0.98 -7.67
C THR A 123 -27.71 -2.00 -8.68
N ARG A 124 -28.65 -2.55 -9.46
CA ARG A 124 -28.37 -3.56 -10.49
C ARG A 124 -28.31 -2.91 -11.86
N TYR A 125 -27.26 -3.22 -12.61
CA TYR A 125 -27.05 -2.63 -13.93
C TYR A 125 -27.31 -3.65 -15.02
N ALA A 126 -28.10 -3.28 -16.04
CA ALA A 126 -28.36 -4.15 -17.19
C ALA A 126 -27.07 -4.51 -17.94
N ILE A 127 -26.09 -3.58 -18.01
CA ILE A 127 -24.78 -3.84 -18.65
C ILE A 127 -23.96 -4.91 -17.92
N PHE A 128 -24.21 -5.11 -16.63
CA PHE A 128 -23.61 -6.19 -15.84
C PHE A 128 -24.53 -7.42 -15.73
N ASN A 129 -25.47 -7.58 -16.67
CA ASN A 129 -26.47 -8.66 -16.67
C ASN A 129 -27.31 -8.71 -15.38
N GLY A 130 -27.64 -7.54 -14.82
CA GLY A 130 -28.41 -7.42 -13.60
C GLY A 130 -27.59 -7.59 -12.32
N LEU A 131 -26.27 -7.68 -12.39
CA LEU A 131 -25.39 -7.62 -11.21
C LEU A 131 -25.24 -6.18 -10.71
N THR A 132 -24.90 -6.04 -9.44
CA THR A 132 -24.41 -4.77 -8.89
C THR A 132 -22.98 -4.51 -9.32
N PHE A 133 -22.51 -3.26 -9.17
CA PHE A 133 -21.11 -2.92 -9.49
C PHE A 133 -20.14 -3.79 -8.69
N SER A 134 -20.39 -3.97 -7.38
CA SER A 134 -19.55 -4.81 -6.51
C SER A 134 -19.62 -6.30 -6.89
N GLU A 135 -20.80 -6.83 -7.20
CA GLU A 135 -20.96 -8.24 -7.63
C GLU A 135 -20.21 -8.49 -8.95
N TYR A 136 -20.33 -7.56 -9.91
CA TYR A 136 -19.60 -7.64 -11.18
C TYR A 136 -18.09 -7.55 -10.94
N LEU A 137 -17.65 -6.61 -10.10
CA LEU A 137 -16.24 -6.41 -9.77
C LEU A 137 -15.63 -7.69 -9.18
N SER A 138 -16.22 -8.26 -8.14
CA SER A 138 -15.72 -9.50 -7.52
C SER A 138 -15.68 -10.67 -8.50
N LYS A 139 -16.68 -10.79 -9.38
CA LYS A 139 -16.67 -11.81 -10.44
C LYS A 139 -15.52 -11.59 -11.42
N ARG A 140 -15.29 -10.34 -11.85
CA ARG A 140 -14.20 -10.02 -12.79
C ARG A 140 -12.83 -10.18 -12.16
N GLU A 141 -12.65 -9.85 -10.88
CA GLU A 141 -11.41 -10.12 -10.14
C GLU A 141 -11.06 -11.61 -10.17
N GLN A 142 -12.03 -12.49 -9.89
CA GLN A 142 -11.84 -13.94 -9.98
C GLN A 142 -11.48 -14.40 -11.39
N GLU A 143 -12.20 -13.91 -12.41
CA GLU A 143 -11.95 -14.27 -13.80
C GLU A 143 -10.56 -13.79 -14.28
N ILE A 144 -10.12 -12.59 -13.88
CA ILE A 144 -8.80 -12.05 -14.20
C ILE A 144 -7.72 -12.86 -13.47
N ALA A 145 -7.89 -13.13 -12.17
CA ALA A 145 -6.93 -13.89 -11.38
C ALA A 145 -6.69 -15.32 -11.90
N LEU A 146 -7.68 -15.91 -12.58
CA LEU A 146 -7.59 -17.26 -13.17
C LEU A 146 -7.06 -17.26 -14.60
N ASN A 147 -7.39 -16.26 -15.41
CA ASN A 147 -7.18 -16.33 -16.87
C ASN A 147 -6.11 -15.35 -17.40
N THR A 148 -5.73 -14.34 -16.61
CA THR A 148 -4.79 -13.31 -17.05
C THR A 148 -3.41 -13.57 -16.44
N PRO A 149 -2.34 -13.72 -17.26
CA PRO A 149 -1.00 -13.89 -16.73
C PRO A 149 -0.49 -12.56 -16.17
N ILE A 150 -0.54 -12.39 -14.86
CA ILE A 150 -0.01 -11.22 -14.15
C ILE A 150 1.38 -11.56 -13.59
N GLN A 151 2.35 -10.71 -13.90
CA GLN A 151 3.72 -10.87 -13.42
C GLN A 151 3.97 -9.90 -12.27
N ILE A 152 4.29 -10.45 -11.11
CA ILE A 152 4.70 -9.67 -9.93
C ILE A 152 6.18 -9.91 -9.68
N TYR A 153 6.89 -8.86 -9.28
CA TYR A 153 8.30 -8.89 -8.93
C TYR A 153 8.47 -8.26 -7.55
N SER A 154 9.43 -8.77 -6.77
CA SER A 154 9.90 -7.97 -5.64
C SER A 154 10.54 -6.69 -6.18
N GLU A 155 10.23 -5.56 -5.55
CA GLU A 155 10.71 -4.26 -6.01
C GLU A 155 10.83 -3.25 -4.88
N TYR A 156 11.70 -2.26 -5.10
CA TYR A 156 11.79 -1.02 -4.36
C TYR A 156 11.59 0.12 -5.35
N ARG A 157 10.59 0.97 -5.12
CA ARG A 157 10.25 2.06 -6.02
C ARG A 157 10.02 3.36 -5.26
N TYR A 158 10.57 4.46 -5.73
CA TYR A 158 10.34 5.75 -5.11
C TYR A 158 8.96 6.27 -5.40
N LEU A 159 8.33 6.80 -4.35
CA LEU A 159 7.06 7.50 -4.47
C LEU A 159 7.30 8.99 -4.15
N PRO A 160 7.16 9.89 -5.15
CA PRO A 160 7.34 11.30 -4.91
C PRO A 160 6.18 11.89 -4.10
N GLY A 161 6.40 13.08 -3.55
CA GLY A 161 5.29 13.87 -2.99
C GLY A 161 4.88 13.53 -1.57
N TYR A 162 5.60 12.69 -0.83
CA TYR A 162 5.32 12.45 0.59
C TYR A 162 5.81 13.61 1.46
N SER A 163 5.01 14.02 2.46
CA SER A 163 5.33 15.14 3.36
C SER A 163 6.14 14.76 4.61
N TYR A 164 6.10 13.48 4.98
CA TYR A 164 6.83 12.92 6.10
C TYR A 164 7.70 11.78 5.57
N GLY A 165 8.97 12.05 5.27
CA GLY A 165 9.88 11.08 4.67
C GLY A 165 9.89 11.08 3.14
N ILE A 166 10.91 10.43 2.57
CA ILE A 166 10.93 10.09 1.15
C ILE A 166 10.01 8.88 0.97
N GLY A 167 9.07 8.97 0.03
CA GLY A 167 8.11 7.89 -0.24
C GLY A 167 8.79 6.70 -0.91
N LEU A 168 8.37 5.51 -0.53
CA LEU A 168 8.93 4.25 -1.02
C LEU A 168 7.83 3.18 -1.07
N LYS A 169 7.77 2.43 -2.16
CA LYS A 169 7.01 1.19 -2.24
C LYS A 169 7.98 0.02 -2.16
N MET A 170 7.67 -0.95 -1.31
CA MET A 170 8.39 -2.21 -1.20
C MET A 170 7.43 -3.37 -1.49
N ILE A 171 7.70 -4.15 -2.53
CA ILE A 171 7.02 -5.42 -2.78
C ILE A 171 7.96 -6.54 -2.38
N VAL A 172 7.52 -7.41 -1.48
CA VAL A 172 8.37 -8.45 -0.87
C VAL A 172 7.81 -9.84 -1.11
N ASP A 173 8.71 -10.77 -1.45
CA ASP A 173 8.36 -12.19 -1.59
C ASP A 173 8.28 -12.86 -0.22
N ALA A 174 7.13 -12.70 0.42
CA ALA A 174 6.83 -13.35 1.68
C ALA A 174 5.33 -13.68 1.75
N PRO A 175 4.94 -14.83 2.33
CA PRO A 175 3.53 -15.18 2.50
C PRO A 175 2.81 -14.25 3.47
N ALA A 176 3.54 -13.69 4.43
CA ALA A 176 3.07 -12.69 5.37
C ALA A 176 4.25 -11.82 5.82
N LEU A 177 3.95 -10.58 6.18
CA LEU A 177 4.83 -9.68 6.90
C LEU A 177 4.97 -10.13 8.35
N ASN A 178 6.14 -9.87 8.89
CA ASN A 178 6.44 -9.88 10.32
C ASN A 178 7.66 -8.99 10.54
N VAL A 179 8.04 -8.78 11.81
CA VAL A 179 9.17 -7.92 12.17
C VAL A 179 10.45 -8.36 11.45
N ASP A 180 10.76 -9.66 11.42
CA ASP A 180 11.99 -10.18 10.81
C ASP A 180 12.04 -9.94 9.30
N VAL A 181 10.91 -10.16 8.61
CA VAL A 181 10.76 -9.89 7.17
C VAL A 181 10.99 -8.42 6.88
N ILE A 182 10.32 -7.52 7.62
CA ILE A 182 10.45 -6.07 7.43
C ILE A 182 11.89 -5.62 7.70
N GLU A 183 12.51 -6.09 8.78
CA GLU A 183 13.89 -5.75 9.10
C GLU A 183 14.88 -6.29 8.07
N ALA A 184 14.67 -7.50 7.54
CA ALA A 184 15.50 -8.08 6.49
C ALA A 184 15.43 -7.27 5.20
N VAL A 185 14.23 -6.84 4.82
CA VAL A 185 13.98 -6.01 3.62
C VAL A 185 14.63 -4.63 3.76
N ILE A 186 14.49 -3.97 4.91
CA ILE A 186 15.17 -2.69 5.18
C ILE A 186 16.70 -2.85 5.12
N ARG A 187 17.24 -3.95 5.66
CA ARG A 187 18.67 -4.26 5.58
C ARG A 187 19.11 -4.47 4.14
N ASP A 188 18.31 -5.16 3.32
CA ASP A 188 18.58 -5.38 1.90
C ASP A 188 18.56 -4.07 1.11
N PHE A 189 17.52 -3.26 1.28
CA PHE A 189 17.39 -1.95 0.65
C PHE A 189 18.60 -1.03 0.96
N ARG A 190 19.03 -0.99 2.22
CA ARG A 190 20.25 -0.25 2.62
C ARG A 190 21.52 -0.81 1.98
N ARG A 191 21.65 -2.13 1.89
CA ARG A 191 22.81 -2.79 1.24
C ARG A 191 22.91 -2.45 -0.23
N ARG A 192 21.78 -2.23 -0.91
CA ARG A 192 21.69 -1.76 -2.29
C ARG A 192 21.94 -0.26 -2.44
N GLY A 193 22.33 0.43 -1.37
CA GLY A 193 22.60 1.86 -1.38
C GLY A 193 21.33 2.70 -1.36
N GLU A 194 20.21 2.17 -0.82
CA GLU A 194 18.91 2.83 -0.80
C GLU A 194 18.52 3.30 -2.19
N SER A 195 18.42 2.37 -3.14
CA SER A 195 18.14 2.64 -4.55
C SER A 195 16.96 1.83 -5.04
N GLU A 196 16.29 2.33 -6.08
CA GLU A 196 15.26 1.56 -6.76
C GLU A 196 15.84 0.25 -7.30
N TRP A 197 15.03 -0.79 -7.25
CA TRP A 197 15.43 -2.13 -7.65
C TRP A 197 14.21 -2.95 -8.01
N GLN A 198 14.37 -3.88 -8.95
CA GLN A 198 13.39 -4.90 -9.25
C GLN A 198 14.10 -6.23 -9.42
N SER A 199 13.49 -7.31 -8.94
CA SER A 199 13.97 -8.66 -9.17
C SER A 199 13.88 -9.03 -10.65
N ASN A 200 14.83 -9.83 -11.14
CA ASN A 200 14.76 -10.42 -12.48
C ASN A 200 13.94 -11.72 -12.51
N VAL A 201 13.38 -12.13 -11.37
CA VAL A 201 12.60 -13.36 -11.22
C VAL A 201 11.15 -12.97 -11.00
N VAL A 202 10.27 -13.48 -11.89
CA VAL A 202 8.82 -13.39 -11.73
C VAL A 202 8.41 -14.27 -10.55
N ILE A 203 7.60 -13.72 -9.66
CA ILE A 203 7.01 -14.44 -8.54
C ILE A 203 5.66 -14.95 -9.01
N SER A 204 5.54 -16.27 -9.07
CA SER A 204 4.26 -16.92 -9.32
C SER A 204 3.44 -16.81 -8.06
N THR A 205 2.51 -15.86 -7.99
CA THR A 205 1.52 -15.86 -6.91
C THR A 205 0.56 -17.01 -7.18
N PRO A 206 0.49 -18.03 -6.30
CA PRO A 206 -0.55 -19.04 -6.44
C PRO A 206 -1.88 -18.31 -6.36
N SER A 207 -2.77 -18.54 -7.34
CA SER A 207 -4.16 -18.10 -7.28
C SER A 207 -4.82 -18.77 -6.07
N GLN A 208 -4.63 -18.22 -4.88
CA GLN A 208 -5.36 -18.61 -3.69
C GLN A 208 -6.66 -17.81 -3.69
N LEU A 209 -7.67 -18.43 -4.32
CA LEU A 209 -9.08 -18.10 -4.16
C LEU A 209 -9.53 -18.40 -2.72
#